data_AF-A0A7W4FGF1-F1
#
_entry.id   AF-A0A7W4FGF1-F1
#
_cell.length_a   1.000
_cell.length_b   1.000
_cell.length_c   1.000
_cell.angle_alpha   90.00
_cell.angle_beta   90.00
_cell.angle_gamma   90.00
#
_symmetry.space_group_name_H-M   'P 1'
#
loop_
_entity.id
_entity.type
_entity.pdbx_description
1 polymer ?
#
loop_
_entity_poly.entity_id
_entity_poly.type
_entity_poly.pdbx_seq_one_letter_code
_entity_poly.pdbx_strand_id
1 'polypeptide(L)'
;MITRSEEYNNEMRFVPYDMTAIESELNHIEETLISLFNTFPSTNDKKNENVSIASPINENSFGKLIQAGVIGEESSMLIRRKNGFVILFNEPVYISSINFTTLKNLKVSNNDIDNELILIKHGEQKWESILLKPSNKINEEPPVCNIHSVVLGVAIPHNYQLDNLQYIPANKILNTDVLTELVQSYKTLDSHTMSALNRTKNFEESLNLKVTEKSSQLALLQNKINTLEDEAGRLKEGHKVKEAILNKLDKVLSDNRDELTALEAQKASKSADIKNKNNQLEDLGLQSKVAVAELAKFESRLDTENKKLEILNKEIRDAEKEKDLYSFNMKGFTKEARTQLRIYAILSAILIGILGYIFYEIYDNAKGFLDLIPTIAGKSVSMLDILLSRLPMITASTLIIGAFSALLYFLVNHIIALNKEKMLMLKAHILTEQLSGSLEEHCEQAKLDPILLKKDIKIEMIMRLFDKERNIDTGPKLDKNVIEMITKAVEEAKKSVK
;
A
#
# COMPACT_ATOMS: atom_id res chain seq x y z
N MET A 1 18.99 -12.45 -32.82
CA MET A 1 20.10 -11.90 -33.62
C MET A 1 20.23 -12.80 -34.83
N ILE A 2 20.15 -12.21 -36.02
CA ILE A 2 19.78 -12.81 -37.31
C ILE A 2 21.04 -13.31 -38.04
N THR A 3 20.90 -14.48 -38.69
CA THR A 3 21.64 -15.07 -39.86
C THR A 3 23.17 -15.22 -39.85
N ARG A 4 23.60 -16.47 -39.98
CA ARG A 4 24.76 -16.97 -40.76
C ARG A 4 24.69 -18.50 -40.70
N SER A 5 24.85 -19.30 -41.73
CA SER A 5 25.09 -19.10 -43.15
C SER A 5 24.78 -20.45 -43.80
N GLU A 6 23.79 -20.46 -44.69
CA GLU A 6 23.63 -21.48 -45.71
C GLU A 6 24.80 -21.34 -46.69
N GLU A 7 25.75 -22.26 -46.63
CA GLU A 7 26.75 -22.43 -47.69
C GLU A 7 27.42 -23.78 -47.45
N TYR A 8 26.93 -24.82 -48.13
CA TYR A 8 27.69 -26.00 -48.60
C TYR A 8 26.68 -27.01 -49.16
N ASN A 9 26.18 -26.74 -50.36
CA ASN A 9 25.59 -27.76 -51.23
C ASN A 9 26.23 -27.62 -52.61
N ASN A 10 27.46 -28.15 -52.72
CA ASN A 10 28.07 -28.40 -54.02
C ASN A 10 27.50 -29.72 -54.55
N GLU A 11 26.47 -29.63 -55.37
CA GLU A 11 26.04 -30.72 -56.25
C GLU A 11 27.16 -31.02 -57.26
N MET A 12 27.93 -32.08 -57.03
CA MET A 12 28.66 -32.74 -58.12
C MET A 12 27.63 -33.38 -59.05
N ARG A 13 27.24 -32.67 -60.11
CA ARG A 13 26.50 -33.26 -61.23
C ARG A 13 27.45 -34.13 -62.04
N PHE A 14 27.38 -35.44 -61.84
CA PHE A 14 27.90 -36.39 -62.81
C PHE A 14 27.01 -36.32 -64.05
N VAL A 15 27.58 -35.83 -65.16
CA VAL A 15 26.95 -35.92 -66.49
C VAL A 15 27.10 -37.39 -66.91
N PRO A 16 26.01 -38.15 -67.08
CA PRO A 16 26.11 -39.52 -67.55
C PRO A 16 26.69 -39.51 -68.97
N TYR A 17 27.71 -40.33 -69.21
CA TYR A 17 28.22 -40.57 -70.55
C TYR A 17 27.11 -41.19 -71.41
N ASP A 18 26.85 -40.57 -72.56
CA ASP A 18 25.81 -41.00 -73.49
C ASP A 18 26.28 -42.27 -74.21
N MET A 19 25.87 -43.42 -73.68
CA MET A 19 26.19 -44.73 -74.24
C MET A 19 25.64 -44.92 -75.66
N THR A 20 24.64 -44.13 -76.07
CA THR A 20 24.10 -44.18 -77.45
C THR A 20 25.07 -43.59 -78.46
N ALA A 21 25.91 -42.63 -78.06
CA ALA A 21 26.96 -42.08 -78.92
C ALA A 21 28.03 -43.13 -79.23
N ILE A 22 28.42 -43.92 -78.22
CA ILE A 22 29.43 -44.99 -78.34
C ILE A 22 28.90 -46.17 -79.19
N GLU A 23 27.63 -46.58 -79.00
CA GLU A 23 27.00 -47.59 -79.86
C GLU A 23 26.89 -47.12 -81.32
N SER A 24 26.65 -45.83 -81.56
CA SER A 24 26.61 -45.29 -82.94
C SER A 24 27.97 -45.29 -83.62
N GLU A 25 29.06 -45.00 -82.89
CA GLU A 25 30.42 -45.06 -83.44
C GLU A 25 30.86 -46.49 -83.73
N LEU A 26 30.51 -47.45 -82.88
CA LEU A 26 30.79 -48.87 -83.11
C LEU A 26 30.04 -49.43 -84.33
N ASN A 27 28.75 -49.10 -84.48
CA ASN A 27 27.98 -49.47 -85.65
C ASN A 27 28.54 -48.83 -86.94
N HIS A 28 29.01 -47.58 -86.86
CA HIS A 28 29.63 -46.92 -88.01
C HIS A 28 30.95 -47.58 -88.43
N ILE A 29 31.75 -48.05 -87.47
CA ILE A 29 32.99 -48.80 -87.74
C ILE A 29 32.68 -50.16 -88.38
N GLU A 30 31.65 -50.86 -87.90
CA GLU A 30 31.21 -52.15 -88.46
C GLU A 30 30.70 -52.00 -89.91
N GLU A 31 29.86 -50.99 -90.19
CA GLU A 31 29.41 -50.68 -91.54
C GLU A 31 30.56 -50.27 -92.49
N THR A 32 31.54 -49.52 -91.98
CA THR A 32 32.72 -49.12 -92.75
C THR A 32 33.58 -50.33 -93.15
N LEU A 33 33.78 -51.27 -92.22
CA LEU A 33 34.52 -52.51 -92.48
C LEU A 33 33.79 -53.44 -93.46
N ILE A 34 32.46 -53.54 -93.37
CA ILE A 34 31.64 -54.32 -94.32
C ILE A 34 31.66 -53.68 -95.72
N SER A 35 31.65 -52.35 -95.82
CA SER A 35 31.71 -51.64 -97.10
C SER A 35 33.04 -51.85 -97.84
N LEU A 36 34.16 -51.86 -97.11
CA LEU A 36 35.50 -52.16 -97.62
C LEU A 36 35.60 -53.60 -98.15
N PHE A 37 34.85 -54.53 -97.57
CA PHE A 37 34.85 -55.95 -97.94
C PHE A 37 34.09 -56.24 -99.25
N ASN A 38 33.05 -55.45 -99.55
CA ASN A 38 32.23 -55.62 -100.75
C ASN A 38 32.83 -54.99 -102.03
N THR A 39 33.93 -54.23 -101.91
CA THR A 39 34.60 -53.56 -103.03
C THR A 39 35.71 -54.37 -103.72
N PHE A 40 35.97 -55.62 -103.34
CA PHE A 40 36.98 -56.46 -103.99
C PHE A 40 36.47 -57.06 -105.32
N PRO A 41 37.00 -56.68 -106.49
CA PRO A 41 36.71 -57.36 -107.74
C PRO A 41 37.59 -58.62 -107.84
N SER A 42 36.94 -59.78 -107.97
CA SER A 42 37.57 -60.99 -108.49
C SER A 42 37.85 -60.80 -109.97
N THR A 43 39.12 -60.73 -110.38
CA THR A 43 39.49 -60.69 -111.80
C THR A 43 40.66 -61.61 -112.12
N ASN A 44 40.30 -62.82 -112.57
CA ASN A 44 40.90 -63.41 -113.76
C ASN A 44 40.62 -62.47 -114.95
N ASP A 45 41.63 -61.93 -115.62
CA ASP A 45 41.73 -62.00 -117.09
C ASP A 45 42.96 -61.31 -117.67
N LYS A 46 43.48 -61.94 -118.73
CA LYS A 46 44.63 -61.55 -119.54
C LYS A 46 44.34 -60.32 -120.40
N LYS A 47 45.35 -59.46 -120.62
CA LYS A 47 45.76 -59.02 -121.98
C LYS A 47 47.10 -58.28 -122.00
N ASN A 48 47.92 -58.72 -122.94
CA ASN A 48 49.22 -58.19 -123.33
C ASN A 48 49.13 -56.76 -123.90
N GLU A 49 50.08 -55.90 -123.50
CA GLU A 49 50.64 -54.88 -124.39
C GLU A 49 52.17 -54.88 -124.28
N ASN A 50 52.81 -55.07 -125.43
CA ASN A 50 54.25 -55.10 -125.62
C ASN A 50 54.83 -53.68 -125.58
N VAL A 51 55.83 -53.44 -124.73
CA VAL A 51 56.79 -52.33 -124.90
C VAL A 51 58.20 -52.92 -124.92
N SER A 52 58.92 -52.65 -126.01
CA SER A 52 60.23 -53.21 -126.30
C SER A 52 61.36 -52.31 -125.78
N ILE A 53 62.23 -52.94 -124.99
CA ILE A 53 63.71 -52.86 -124.96
C ILE A 53 64.38 -51.50 -124.72
N ALA A 54 65.10 -51.43 -123.59
CA ALA A 54 66.49 -50.96 -123.56
C ALA A 54 67.30 -51.79 -122.55
N SER A 55 68.16 -52.67 -123.07
CA SER A 55 69.16 -53.48 -122.35
C SER A 55 70.39 -52.63 -121.95
N PRO A 56 71.44 -53.20 -121.33
CA PRO A 56 71.49 -53.74 -119.97
C PRO A 56 72.64 -53.09 -119.19
N ILE A 57 72.43 -52.54 -117.98
CA ILE A 57 73.56 -52.06 -117.16
C ILE A 57 73.39 -52.44 -115.67
N ASN A 58 74.21 -53.45 -115.30
CA ASN A 58 74.65 -53.97 -114.01
C ASN A 58 73.70 -54.89 -113.20
N GLU A 59 73.67 -56.19 -113.56
CA GLU A 59 72.92 -57.30 -112.93
C GLU A 59 73.34 -57.64 -111.48
N ASN A 60 74.45 -57.10 -110.96
CA ASN A 60 75.04 -57.58 -109.71
C ASN A 60 74.36 -57.12 -108.40
N SER A 61 73.37 -56.21 -108.46
CA SER A 61 72.67 -55.70 -107.26
C SER A 61 71.27 -56.32 -107.06
N PHE A 62 70.60 -56.75 -108.14
CA PHE A 62 69.28 -57.38 -108.06
C PHE A 62 69.34 -58.82 -107.59
N GLY A 63 70.32 -59.60 -108.06
CA GLY A 63 70.53 -60.98 -107.61
C GLY A 63 70.83 -61.11 -106.11
N LYS A 64 71.40 -60.07 -105.48
CA LYS A 64 71.66 -60.04 -104.03
C LYS A 64 70.41 -59.83 -103.18
N LEU A 65 69.40 -59.11 -103.67
CA LEU A 65 68.14 -58.88 -102.94
C LEU A 65 67.22 -60.10 -102.99
N ILE A 66 67.24 -60.82 -104.11
CA ILE A 66 66.53 -62.10 -104.25
C ILE A 66 67.22 -63.20 -103.41
N GLN A 67 68.55 -63.33 -103.45
CA GLN A 67 69.29 -64.31 -102.63
C GLN A 67 69.19 -64.04 -101.12
N ALA A 68 68.95 -62.80 -100.70
CA ALA A 68 68.77 -62.43 -99.29
C ALA A 68 67.35 -62.75 -98.76
N GLY A 69 66.44 -63.27 -99.59
CA GLY A 69 65.07 -63.62 -99.17
C GLY A 69 64.20 -62.41 -98.81
N VAL A 70 64.63 -61.19 -99.17
CA VAL A 70 63.95 -59.93 -98.82
C VAL A 70 62.71 -59.71 -99.70
N ILE A 71 62.69 -60.29 -100.90
CA ILE A 71 61.58 -60.23 -101.85
C ILE A 71 61.40 -61.62 -102.46
N GLY A 72 60.23 -62.25 -102.26
CA GLY A 72 59.91 -63.54 -102.88
C GLY A 72 59.73 -63.40 -104.40
N GLU A 73 60.37 -64.27 -105.19
CA GLU A 73 60.38 -64.19 -106.66
C GLU A 73 58.99 -64.23 -107.30
N GLU A 74 57.98 -64.78 -106.62
CA GLU A 74 56.62 -64.94 -107.19
C GLU A 74 55.64 -63.80 -106.84
N SER A 75 56.04 -62.82 -106.03
CA SER A 75 55.06 -61.93 -105.36
C SER A 75 55.24 -60.44 -105.61
N SER A 76 56.23 -60.04 -106.42
CA SER A 76 56.43 -58.63 -106.73
C SER A 76 57.06 -58.38 -108.10
N MET A 77 56.74 -57.23 -108.67
CA MET A 77 57.32 -56.72 -109.90
C MET A 77 58.20 -55.51 -109.57
N LEU A 78 59.50 -55.59 -109.89
CA LEU A 78 60.42 -54.47 -109.74
C LEU A 78 60.48 -53.65 -111.04
N ILE A 79 60.08 -52.38 -110.98
CA ILE A 79 60.18 -51.45 -112.11
C ILE A 79 61.27 -50.43 -111.81
N ARG A 80 62.38 -50.46 -112.55
CA ARG A 80 63.48 -49.48 -112.44
C ARG A 80 63.14 -48.21 -113.23
N ARG A 81 63.12 -47.05 -112.57
CA ARG A 81 63.00 -45.72 -113.21
C ARG A 81 64.34 -44.98 -113.17
N LYS A 82 64.49 -43.94 -114.00
CA LYS A 82 65.70 -43.10 -114.02
C LYS A 82 66.07 -42.51 -112.64
N ASN A 83 65.10 -42.35 -111.73
CA ASN A 83 65.29 -41.71 -110.42
C ASN A 83 65.03 -42.64 -109.21
N GLY A 84 65.00 -43.96 -109.39
CA GLY A 84 64.78 -44.91 -108.29
C GLY A 84 64.23 -46.28 -108.71
N PHE A 85 63.79 -47.08 -107.74
CA PHE A 85 63.18 -48.39 -107.98
C PHE A 85 61.77 -48.42 -107.39
N VAL A 86 60.81 -49.00 -108.11
CA VAL A 86 59.45 -49.23 -107.62
C VAL A 86 59.27 -50.73 -107.40
N ILE A 87 58.85 -51.10 -106.19
CA ILE A 87 58.43 -52.46 -105.85
C ILE A 87 56.90 -52.46 -105.87
N LEU A 88 56.31 -53.18 -106.82
CA LEU A 88 54.86 -53.43 -106.83
C LEU A 88 54.61 -54.84 -106.30
N PHE A 89 53.68 -54.99 -105.37
CA PHE A 89 53.26 -56.28 -104.85
C PHE A 89 52.08 -56.81 -105.68
N ASN A 90 52.03 -58.13 -105.85
CA ASN A 90 50.95 -58.79 -106.60
C ASN A 90 49.60 -58.75 -105.85
N GLU A 91 49.63 -58.48 -104.55
CA GLU A 91 48.47 -58.31 -103.69
C GLU A 91 48.71 -57.20 -102.67
N PRO A 92 47.66 -56.62 -102.07
CA PRO A 92 47.82 -55.61 -101.01
C PRO A 92 48.58 -56.21 -99.83
N VAL A 93 49.63 -55.54 -99.40
CA VAL A 93 50.44 -55.97 -98.25
C VAL A 93 50.40 -54.91 -97.16
N TYR A 94 50.25 -55.35 -95.91
CA TYR A 94 50.48 -54.49 -94.76
C TYR A 94 51.98 -54.38 -94.51
N ILE A 95 52.54 -53.18 -94.64
CA ILE A 95 53.94 -52.93 -94.33
C ILE A 95 54.02 -52.37 -92.91
N SER A 96 54.73 -53.09 -92.02
CA SER A 96 55.04 -52.59 -90.69
C SER A 96 56.19 -51.60 -90.75
N SER A 97 57.31 -52.01 -91.36
CA SER A 97 58.54 -51.21 -91.44
C SER A 97 59.37 -51.47 -92.69
N ILE A 98 60.07 -50.43 -93.15
CA ILE A 98 61.04 -50.49 -94.25
C ILE A 98 62.37 -49.92 -93.78
N ASN A 99 63.45 -50.67 -93.99
CA ASN A 99 64.80 -50.29 -93.60
C ASN A 99 65.62 -49.97 -94.85
N PHE A 100 66.33 -48.84 -94.83
CA PHE A 100 67.15 -48.38 -95.95
C PHE A 100 68.60 -48.12 -95.57
N THR A 101 69.55 -48.42 -96.45
CA THR A 101 70.95 -47.96 -96.38
C THR A 101 71.17 -46.81 -97.37
N THR A 102 71.80 -45.73 -96.90
CA THR A 102 72.12 -44.56 -97.76
C THR A 102 73.38 -44.84 -98.59
N LEU A 103 73.34 -44.58 -99.91
CA LEU A 103 74.49 -44.77 -100.80
C LEU A 103 75.54 -43.65 -100.60
N LYS A 104 76.67 -43.97 -99.95
CA LYS A 104 77.66 -43.02 -99.40
C LYS A 104 78.40 -42.09 -100.39
N ASN A 105 78.12 -42.11 -101.69
CA ASN A 105 78.92 -41.38 -102.70
C ASN A 105 78.12 -40.43 -103.61
N LEU A 106 76.83 -40.21 -103.37
CA LEU A 106 76.02 -39.28 -104.14
C LEU A 106 75.94 -37.94 -103.41
N LYS A 107 76.38 -36.85 -104.05
CA LYS A 107 76.13 -35.49 -103.55
C LYS A 107 74.62 -35.32 -103.46
N VAL A 108 74.10 -35.26 -102.23
CA VAL A 108 72.67 -35.07 -101.97
C VAL A 108 72.23 -33.82 -102.71
N SER A 109 71.40 -34.01 -103.73
CA SER A 109 70.69 -32.94 -104.44
C SER A 109 69.79 -32.25 -103.41
N ASN A 110 69.83 -30.91 -103.34
CA ASN A 110 68.95 -30.14 -102.46
C ASN A 110 67.47 -30.14 -102.90
N ASN A 111 67.10 -30.94 -103.91
CA ASN A 111 65.70 -31.12 -104.28
C ASN A 111 65.06 -32.18 -103.37
N ASP A 112 64.12 -31.76 -102.52
CA ASP A 112 63.38 -32.64 -101.59
C ASP A 112 62.70 -33.83 -102.30
N ILE A 113 62.29 -33.65 -103.56
CA ILE A 113 61.64 -34.67 -104.40
C ILE A 113 62.52 -35.91 -104.58
N ASP A 114 63.85 -35.77 -104.57
CA ASP A 114 64.78 -36.88 -104.79
C ASP A 114 64.95 -37.79 -103.56
N ASN A 115 64.37 -37.43 -102.41
CA ASN A 115 64.45 -38.18 -101.14
C ASN A 115 63.09 -38.65 -100.62
N GLU A 116 62.01 -38.55 -101.41
CA GLU A 116 60.69 -39.02 -100.99
C GLU A 116 60.49 -40.51 -101.26
N LEU A 117 60.13 -41.26 -100.21
CA LEU A 117 59.58 -42.61 -100.32
C LEU A 117 58.10 -42.49 -100.70
N ILE A 118 57.70 -43.06 -101.82
CA ILE A 118 56.31 -42.97 -102.28
C ILE A 118 55.60 -44.28 -102.02
N LEU A 119 54.52 -44.24 -101.24
CA LEU A 119 53.64 -45.37 -100.96
C LEU A 119 52.47 -45.36 -101.93
N ILE A 120 52.29 -46.48 -102.63
CA ILE A 120 51.17 -46.70 -103.54
C ILE A 120 50.11 -47.44 -102.75
N LYS A 121 49.12 -46.72 -102.20
CA LYS A 121 48.04 -47.33 -101.42
C LYS A 121 47.06 -48.11 -102.29
N HIS A 122 46.45 -49.14 -101.74
CA HIS A 122 45.36 -49.87 -102.39
C HIS A 122 44.07 -49.05 -102.35
N GLY A 123 43.36 -48.91 -103.47
CA GLY A 123 42.02 -48.29 -103.53
C GLY A 123 41.98 -46.78 -103.81
N GLU A 124 43.07 -46.04 -103.62
CA GLU A 124 43.13 -44.61 -103.91
C GLU A 124 44.17 -44.31 -105.00
N GLN A 125 43.82 -43.55 -106.06
CA GLN A 125 44.81 -42.98 -107.01
C GLN A 125 45.67 -41.87 -106.37
N LYS A 126 45.88 -41.93 -105.05
CA LYS A 126 46.70 -41.01 -104.29
C LYS A 126 47.93 -41.76 -103.82
N TRP A 127 49.08 -41.15 -104.02
CA TRP A 127 50.34 -41.66 -103.50
C TRP A 127 50.70 -40.84 -102.28
N GLU A 128 51.06 -41.49 -101.18
CA GLU A 128 51.53 -40.80 -99.99
C GLU A 128 53.05 -40.75 -100.07
N SER A 129 53.62 -39.53 -100.07
CA SER A 129 55.06 -39.37 -100.01
C SER A 129 55.50 -39.17 -98.56
N ILE A 130 56.50 -39.94 -98.16
CA ILE A 130 57.18 -39.84 -96.88
C ILE A 130 58.59 -39.34 -97.18
N LEU A 131 58.88 -38.11 -96.79
CA LEU A 131 60.22 -37.52 -96.97
C LEU A 131 61.24 -38.25 -96.08
N LEU A 132 62.19 -38.95 -96.71
CA LEU A 132 63.30 -39.57 -95.99
C LEU A 132 64.35 -38.49 -95.69
N LYS A 133 64.62 -38.26 -94.41
CA LYS A 133 65.69 -37.32 -94.02
C LYS A 133 67.04 -38.04 -94.15
N PRO A 134 67.98 -37.55 -94.98
CA PRO A 134 69.30 -38.14 -95.06
C PRO A 134 70.03 -37.94 -93.71
N SER A 135 70.54 -39.02 -93.13
CA SER A 135 71.42 -38.91 -91.98
C SER A 135 72.82 -38.51 -92.44
N ASN A 136 73.28 -37.32 -92.04
CA ASN A 136 74.61 -36.81 -92.37
C ASN A 136 75.74 -37.36 -91.46
N LYS A 137 75.43 -38.26 -90.52
CA LYS A 137 76.45 -38.80 -89.60
C LYS A 137 76.89 -40.20 -90.04
N ILE A 138 78.21 -40.39 -90.15
CA ILE A 138 78.86 -41.58 -90.72
C ILE A 138 78.58 -42.87 -89.92
N ASN A 139 77.99 -42.79 -88.71
CA ASN A 139 77.71 -43.89 -87.79
C ASN A 139 76.24 -43.96 -87.27
N GLU A 140 75.28 -43.25 -87.87
CA GLU A 140 73.87 -43.38 -87.46
C GLU A 140 73.23 -44.65 -88.07
N GLU A 141 72.37 -45.31 -87.28
CA GLU A 141 71.62 -46.48 -87.70
C GLU A 141 70.80 -46.21 -88.97
N PRO A 142 70.61 -47.21 -89.86
CA PRO A 142 69.86 -47.04 -91.10
C PRO A 142 68.45 -46.50 -90.80
N PRO A 143 67.95 -45.49 -91.54
CA PRO A 143 66.61 -44.97 -91.32
C PRO A 143 65.57 -46.08 -91.46
N VAL A 144 64.85 -46.36 -90.35
CA VAL A 144 63.69 -47.25 -90.29
C VAL A 144 62.43 -46.41 -90.46
N CYS A 145 61.66 -46.68 -91.51
CA CYS A 145 60.37 -46.03 -91.75
C CYS A 145 59.24 -46.97 -91.28
N ASN A 146 58.52 -46.58 -90.24
CA ASN A 146 57.33 -47.29 -89.76
C ASN A 146 56.10 -46.75 -90.50
N ILE A 147 55.49 -47.58 -91.35
CA ILE A 147 54.41 -47.15 -92.25
C ILE A 147 53.04 -47.56 -91.72
N HIS A 148 52.94 -48.74 -91.11
CA HIS A 148 51.71 -49.31 -90.56
C HIS A 148 50.50 -49.16 -91.50
N SER A 149 50.70 -49.40 -92.80
CA SER A 149 49.68 -49.16 -93.83
C SER A 149 49.65 -50.28 -94.87
N VAL A 150 48.48 -50.47 -95.48
CA VAL A 150 48.26 -51.42 -96.57
C VAL A 150 48.58 -50.76 -97.89
N VAL A 151 49.56 -51.29 -98.61
CA VAL A 151 50.03 -50.73 -99.88
C VAL A 151 50.05 -51.79 -100.98
N LEU A 152 49.86 -51.34 -102.22
CA LEU A 152 50.07 -52.09 -103.46
C LEU A 152 51.53 -52.02 -103.92
N GLY A 153 52.29 -51.04 -103.45
CA GLY A 153 53.68 -50.90 -103.83
C GLY A 153 54.39 -49.75 -103.13
N VAL A 154 55.70 -49.71 -103.28
CA VAL A 154 56.60 -48.72 -102.68
C VAL A 154 57.61 -48.28 -103.73
N ALA A 155 57.70 -46.98 -104.00
CA ALA A 155 58.76 -46.39 -104.80
C ALA A 155 59.86 -45.83 -103.91
N ILE A 156 61.06 -46.38 -104.08
CA ILE A 156 62.25 -46.07 -103.30
C ILE A 156 63.12 -45.09 -104.09
N PRO A 157 63.51 -43.94 -103.50
CA PRO A 157 64.36 -42.95 -104.14
C PRO A 157 65.78 -43.51 -104.43
N HIS A 158 66.40 -43.06 -105.52
CA HIS A 158 67.70 -43.57 -105.98
C HIS A 158 68.87 -43.44 -104.99
N ASN A 159 68.79 -42.53 -104.03
CA ASN A 159 69.84 -42.33 -103.02
C ASN A 159 69.84 -43.40 -101.91
N TYR A 160 68.81 -44.25 -101.89
CA TYR A 160 68.60 -45.26 -100.87
C TYR A 160 68.61 -46.67 -101.47
N GLN A 161 69.26 -47.58 -100.78
CA GLN A 161 69.22 -49.01 -101.05
C GLN A 161 68.29 -49.66 -100.02
N LEU A 162 67.35 -50.48 -100.48
CA LEU A 162 66.49 -51.26 -99.58
C LEU A 162 67.33 -52.33 -98.87
N ASP A 163 67.27 -52.36 -97.54
CA ASP A 163 67.93 -53.41 -96.75
C ASP A 163 66.96 -54.51 -96.38
N ASN A 164 65.83 -54.13 -95.75
CA ASN A 164 64.83 -55.06 -95.28
C ASN A 164 63.44 -54.45 -95.40
N LEU A 165 62.47 -55.28 -95.76
CA LEU A 165 61.07 -54.92 -95.89
C LEU A 165 60.24 -55.91 -95.09
N GLN A 166 59.65 -55.46 -93.99
CA GLN A 166 58.73 -56.28 -93.21
C GLN A 166 57.30 -56.04 -93.68
N TYR A 167 56.73 -57.04 -94.32
CA TYR A 167 55.35 -56.99 -94.81
C TYR A 167 54.61 -58.29 -94.54
N ILE A 168 53.30 -58.16 -94.37
CA ILE A 168 52.38 -59.29 -94.23
C ILE A 168 51.31 -59.14 -95.32
N PRO A 169 51.13 -60.14 -96.19
CA PRO A 169 50.01 -60.18 -97.13
C PRO A 169 48.67 -59.96 -96.44
N ALA A 170 47.82 -59.07 -96.98
CA ALA A 170 46.53 -58.75 -96.38
C ALA A 170 45.64 -60.00 -96.22
N ASN A 171 45.73 -60.96 -97.16
CA ASN A 171 45.02 -62.23 -97.11
C ASN A 171 45.38 -63.11 -95.88
N LYS A 172 46.59 -62.98 -95.33
CA LYS A 172 47.03 -63.73 -94.14
C LYS A 172 46.54 -63.10 -92.84
N ILE A 173 46.35 -61.78 -92.82
CA ILE A 173 45.74 -61.06 -91.67
C ILE A 173 44.24 -61.38 -91.59
N LEU A 174 43.60 -61.60 -92.74
CA LEU A 174 42.18 -61.89 -92.87
C LEU A 174 41.81 -63.36 -92.64
N ASN A 175 42.73 -64.19 -92.13
CA ASN A 175 42.42 -65.58 -91.82
C ASN A 175 41.43 -65.64 -90.64
N THR A 176 40.28 -66.27 -90.86
CA THR A 176 39.03 -66.09 -90.11
C THR A 176 39.09 -66.47 -88.63
N ASP A 177 39.99 -67.36 -88.24
CA ASP A 177 39.99 -67.95 -86.89
C ASP A 177 40.42 -66.94 -85.81
N VAL A 178 41.44 -66.11 -86.09
CA VAL A 178 41.94 -65.09 -85.14
C VAL A 178 40.92 -63.98 -84.93
N LEU A 179 40.19 -63.60 -85.98
CA LEU A 179 39.11 -62.62 -85.92
C LEU A 179 37.93 -63.14 -85.08
N THR A 180 37.57 -64.41 -85.21
CA THR A 180 36.48 -64.99 -84.39
C THR A 180 36.83 -65.05 -82.91
N GLU A 181 38.07 -65.40 -82.55
CA GLU A 181 38.52 -65.41 -81.16
C GLU A 181 38.54 -64.00 -80.56
N LEU A 182 39.02 -63.01 -81.33
CA LEU A 182 39.03 -61.60 -80.90
C LEU A 182 37.62 -61.05 -80.66
N VAL A 183 36.66 -61.35 -81.55
CA VAL A 183 35.25 -60.96 -81.39
C VAL A 183 34.63 -61.63 -80.17
N GLN A 184 34.97 -62.90 -79.90
CA GLN A 184 34.44 -63.61 -78.75
C GLN A 184 35.04 -63.08 -77.43
N SER A 185 36.33 -62.75 -77.40
CA SER A 185 36.95 -62.05 -76.26
C SER A 185 36.37 -60.65 -76.03
N TYR A 186 36.01 -59.93 -77.10
CA TYR A 186 35.34 -58.65 -76.97
C TYR A 186 33.94 -58.80 -76.36
N LYS A 187 33.15 -59.77 -76.81
CA LYS A 187 31.81 -60.05 -76.24
C LYS A 187 31.87 -60.45 -74.76
N THR A 188 32.85 -61.27 -74.36
CA THR A 188 33.01 -61.62 -72.94
C THR A 188 33.44 -60.42 -72.11
N LEU A 189 34.38 -59.61 -72.61
CA LEU A 189 34.78 -58.36 -71.97
C LEU A 189 33.59 -57.41 -71.79
N ASP A 190 32.79 -57.20 -72.83
CA ASP A 190 31.59 -56.35 -72.79
C ASP A 190 30.56 -56.84 -71.76
N SER A 191 30.30 -58.16 -71.73
CA SER A 191 29.39 -58.74 -70.74
C SER A 191 29.90 -58.57 -69.29
N HIS A 192 31.22 -58.65 -69.08
CA HIS A 192 31.85 -58.43 -67.78
C HIS A 192 31.83 -56.95 -67.39
N THR A 193 32.08 -56.03 -68.32
CA THR A 193 32.00 -54.58 -68.07
C THR A 193 30.57 -54.16 -67.76
N MET A 194 29.57 -54.69 -68.47
CA MET A 194 28.16 -54.43 -68.18
C MET A 194 27.73 -55.00 -66.82
N SER A 195 28.21 -56.20 -66.45
CA SER A 195 27.96 -56.75 -65.11
C SER A 195 28.60 -55.90 -64.01
N ALA A 196 29.83 -55.42 -64.23
CA ALA A 196 30.52 -54.53 -63.30
C ALA A 196 29.82 -53.16 -63.19
N LEU A 197 29.36 -52.59 -64.31
CA LEU A 197 28.57 -51.36 -64.35
C LEU A 197 27.26 -51.52 -63.56
N ASN A 198 26.53 -52.61 -63.77
CA ASN A 198 25.30 -52.87 -63.03
C ASN A 198 25.55 -53.07 -61.53
N ARG A 199 26.65 -53.73 -61.14
CA ARG A 199 27.03 -53.88 -59.72
C ARG A 199 27.39 -52.53 -59.09
N THR A 200 28.12 -51.68 -59.79
CA THR A 200 28.48 -50.34 -59.29
C THR A 200 27.25 -49.45 -59.16
N LYS A 201 26.34 -49.48 -60.15
CA LYS A 201 25.05 -48.77 -60.08
C LYS A 201 24.18 -49.24 -58.91
N ASN A 202 24.02 -50.54 -58.73
CA ASN A 202 23.25 -51.08 -57.60
C ASN A 202 23.89 -50.74 -56.24
N PHE A 203 25.22 -50.70 -56.18
CA PHE A 203 25.94 -50.28 -54.98
C PHE A 203 25.75 -48.78 -54.70
N GLU A 204 25.80 -47.94 -55.73
CA GLU A 204 25.51 -46.50 -55.64
C GLU A 204 24.07 -46.24 -55.17
N GLU A 205 23.09 -46.94 -55.73
CA GLU A 205 21.69 -46.86 -55.29
C GLU A 205 21.53 -47.25 -53.81
N SER A 206 22.18 -48.34 -53.39
CA SER A 206 22.20 -48.78 -51.98
C SER A 206 22.87 -47.76 -51.05
N LEU A 207 23.98 -47.15 -51.49
CA LEU A 207 24.65 -46.08 -50.75
C LEU A 207 23.74 -44.85 -50.63
N ASN A 208 23.08 -44.43 -51.71
CA ASN A 208 22.17 -43.29 -51.72
C ASN A 208 20.96 -43.53 -50.81
N LEU A 209 20.39 -44.73 -50.81
CA LEU A 209 19.34 -45.11 -49.85
C LEU A 209 19.83 -45.02 -48.40
N LYS A 210 21.05 -45.50 -48.12
CA LYS A 210 21.61 -45.43 -46.76
C LYS A 210 21.96 -44.00 -46.33
N VAL A 211 22.43 -43.17 -47.26
CA VAL A 211 22.71 -41.74 -47.03
C VAL A 211 21.42 -40.99 -46.74
N THR A 212 20.35 -41.23 -47.52
CA THR A 212 19.04 -40.59 -47.32
C THR A 212 18.36 -41.05 -46.02
N GLU A 213 18.48 -42.33 -45.67
CA GLU A 213 18.00 -42.83 -44.37
C GLU A 213 18.73 -42.13 -43.21
N LYS A 214 20.07 -42.03 -43.29
CA LYS A 214 20.87 -41.39 -42.25
C LYS A 214 20.67 -39.87 -42.19
N SER A 215 20.49 -39.19 -43.30
CA SER A 215 20.16 -37.77 -43.32
C SER A 215 18.77 -37.51 -42.71
N SER A 216 17.80 -38.38 -42.96
CA SER A 216 16.48 -38.32 -42.31
C SER A 216 16.57 -38.54 -40.79
N GLN A 217 17.36 -39.53 -40.34
CA GLN A 217 17.62 -39.75 -38.91
C GLN A 217 18.31 -38.55 -38.24
N LEU A 218 19.29 -37.93 -38.92
CA LEU A 218 19.94 -36.72 -38.43
C LEU A 218 18.96 -35.54 -38.33
N ALA A 219 18.09 -35.35 -39.33
CA ALA A 219 17.07 -34.31 -39.29
C ALA A 219 16.09 -34.52 -38.13
N LEU A 220 15.66 -35.76 -37.86
CA LEU A 220 14.81 -36.09 -36.71
C LEU A 220 15.52 -35.83 -35.38
N LEU A 221 16.79 -36.21 -35.25
CA LEU A 221 17.58 -35.95 -34.05
C LEU A 221 17.80 -34.44 -33.83
N GLN A 222 18.06 -33.68 -34.90
CA GLN A 222 18.19 -32.23 -34.82
C GLN A 222 16.89 -31.58 -34.35
N ASN A 223 15.75 -31.99 -34.89
CA ASN A 223 14.45 -31.52 -34.43
C ASN A 223 14.22 -31.86 -32.96
N LYS A 224 14.59 -33.07 -32.52
CA LYS A 224 14.48 -33.46 -31.11
C LYS A 224 15.37 -32.62 -30.20
N ILE A 225 16.61 -32.32 -30.61
CA ILE A 225 17.52 -31.42 -29.88
C ILE A 225 16.87 -30.05 -29.71
N ASN A 226 16.38 -29.46 -30.80
CA ASN A 226 15.73 -28.14 -30.75
C ASN A 226 14.52 -28.15 -29.80
N THR A 227 13.68 -29.19 -29.83
CA THR A 227 12.53 -29.29 -28.90
C THR A 227 12.94 -29.41 -27.43
N LEU A 228 14.03 -30.13 -27.14
CA LEU A 228 14.56 -30.27 -25.77
C LEU A 228 15.21 -28.98 -25.28
N GLU A 229 15.88 -28.23 -26.16
CA GLU A 229 16.42 -26.90 -25.84
C GLU A 229 15.31 -25.91 -25.51
N ASP A 230 14.22 -25.92 -26.27
CA ASP A 230 13.03 -25.10 -25.99
C ASP A 230 12.38 -25.47 -24.64
N GLU A 231 12.25 -26.76 -24.34
CA GLU A 231 11.70 -27.23 -23.06
C GLU A 231 12.62 -26.84 -21.89
N ALA A 232 13.94 -27.02 -22.04
CA ALA A 232 14.92 -26.60 -21.05
C ALA A 232 14.87 -25.08 -20.82
N GLY A 233 14.72 -24.29 -21.88
CA GLY A 233 14.52 -22.84 -21.81
C GLY A 233 13.27 -22.46 -21.02
N ARG A 234 12.13 -23.11 -21.31
CA ARG A 234 10.86 -22.90 -20.58
C ARG A 234 10.97 -23.29 -19.11
N LEU A 235 11.60 -24.41 -18.79
CA LEU A 235 11.82 -24.85 -17.41
C LEU A 235 12.72 -23.88 -16.64
N LYS A 236 13.78 -23.39 -17.27
CA LYS A 236 14.68 -22.39 -16.67
C LYS A 236 13.96 -21.09 -16.35
N GLU A 237 13.13 -20.60 -17.27
CA GLU A 237 12.34 -19.38 -17.02
C GLU A 237 11.27 -19.62 -15.95
N GLY A 238 10.61 -20.79 -15.96
CA GLY A 238 9.71 -21.20 -14.90
C GLY A 238 10.37 -21.26 -13.52
N HIS A 239 11.63 -21.72 -13.44
CA HIS A 239 12.40 -21.73 -12.20
C HIS A 239 12.66 -20.31 -11.69
N LYS A 240 13.13 -19.40 -12.55
CA LYS A 240 13.34 -17.98 -12.16
C LYS A 240 12.08 -17.32 -11.63
N VAL A 241 10.93 -17.58 -12.27
CA VAL A 241 9.64 -17.04 -11.81
C VAL A 241 9.30 -17.60 -10.42
N LYS A 242 9.45 -18.91 -10.19
CA LYS A 242 9.21 -19.52 -8.88
C LYS A 242 10.14 -18.97 -7.81
N GLU A 243 11.42 -18.80 -8.11
CA GLU A 243 12.41 -18.22 -7.20
C GLU A 243 12.08 -16.77 -6.85
N ALA A 244 11.66 -15.97 -7.83
CA ALA A 244 11.18 -14.61 -7.59
C ALA A 244 9.91 -14.57 -6.71
N ILE A 245 9.00 -15.55 -6.86
CA ILE A 245 7.82 -15.69 -6.00
C ILE A 245 8.22 -16.09 -4.58
N LEU A 246 9.13 -17.05 -4.40
CA LEU A 246 9.63 -17.46 -3.09
C LEU A 246 10.29 -16.29 -2.36
N ASN A 247 11.17 -15.54 -3.02
CA ASN A 247 11.80 -14.36 -2.43
C ASN A 247 10.78 -13.29 -2.02
N LYS A 248 9.71 -13.09 -2.81
CA LYS A 248 8.62 -12.19 -2.44
C LYS A 248 7.83 -12.70 -1.24
N LEU A 249 7.54 -14.01 -1.19
CA LEU A 249 6.81 -14.63 -0.10
C LEU A 249 7.61 -14.58 1.21
N ASP A 250 8.92 -14.83 1.16
CA ASP A 250 9.82 -14.72 2.31
C ASP A 250 9.85 -13.28 2.86
N LYS A 251 9.88 -12.29 1.96
CA LYS A 251 9.77 -10.88 2.37
C LYS A 251 8.44 -10.59 3.07
N VAL A 252 7.32 -11.02 2.49
CA VAL A 252 5.99 -10.85 3.10
C VAL A 252 5.89 -11.57 4.45
N LEU A 253 6.47 -12.77 4.57
CA LEU A 253 6.52 -13.51 5.84
C LEU A 253 7.36 -12.77 6.89
N SER A 254 8.48 -12.18 6.49
CA SER A 254 9.30 -11.33 7.36
C SER A 254 8.53 -10.10 7.83
N ASP A 255 7.92 -9.36 6.90
CA ASP A 255 7.16 -8.14 7.19
C ASP A 255 5.98 -8.45 8.14
N ASN A 256 5.23 -9.54 7.87
CA ASN A 256 4.13 -9.99 8.73
C ASN A 256 4.61 -10.42 10.13
N ARG A 257 5.81 -11.01 10.22
CA ARG A 257 6.39 -11.40 11.51
C ARG A 257 6.76 -10.17 12.33
N ASP A 258 7.35 -9.16 11.70
CA ASP A 258 7.67 -7.89 12.35
C ASP A 258 6.39 -7.18 12.81
N GLU A 259 5.35 -7.14 11.98
CA GLU A 259 4.05 -6.58 12.35
C GLU A 259 3.40 -7.34 13.53
N LEU A 260 3.47 -8.68 13.53
CA LEU A 260 2.96 -9.49 14.63
C LEU A 260 3.69 -9.17 15.94
N THR A 261 5.03 -9.07 15.91
CA THR A 261 5.81 -8.71 17.11
C THR A 261 5.49 -7.30 17.61
N ALA A 262 5.26 -6.34 16.72
CA ALA A 262 4.84 -4.98 17.08
C ALA A 262 3.44 -4.96 17.71
N LEU A 263 2.49 -5.72 17.17
CA LEU A 263 1.15 -5.89 17.73
C LEU A 263 1.17 -6.57 19.11
N GLU A 264 2.01 -7.57 19.30
CA GLU A 264 2.21 -8.23 20.60
C GLU A 264 2.78 -7.26 21.65
N ALA A 265 3.78 -6.46 21.27
CA ALA A 265 4.32 -5.40 22.14
C ALA A 265 3.25 -4.36 22.50
N GLN A 266 2.43 -3.93 21.53
CA GLN A 266 1.34 -2.99 21.77
C GLN A 266 0.27 -3.59 22.69
N LYS A 267 -0.08 -4.88 22.50
CA LYS A 267 -1.01 -5.60 23.36
C LYS A 267 -0.49 -5.70 24.80
N ALA A 268 0.79 -6.00 24.98
CA ALA A 268 1.42 -6.04 26.31
C ALA A 268 1.39 -4.67 27.00
N SER A 269 1.73 -3.60 26.28
CA SER A 269 1.65 -2.21 26.79
C SER A 269 0.23 -1.82 27.19
N LYS A 270 -0.78 -2.04 26.33
CA LYS A 270 -2.18 -1.74 26.66
C LYS A 270 -2.70 -2.56 27.83
N SER A 271 -2.28 -3.82 27.95
CA SER A 271 -2.63 -4.66 29.11
C SER A 271 -2.07 -4.11 30.42
N ALA A 272 -0.83 -3.62 30.41
CA ALA A 272 -0.22 -2.94 31.56
C ALA A 272 -0.98 -1.65 31.91
N ASP A 273 -1.37 -0.85 30.91
CA ASP A 273 -2.16 0.37 31.11
C ASP A 273 -3.53 0.08 31.72
N ILE A 274 -4.23 -0.95 31.25
CA ILE A 274 -5.52 -1.40 31.81
C ILE A 274 -5.34 -1.80 33.28
N LYS A 275 -4.29 -2.55 33.59
CA LYS A 275 -3.99 -2.95 34.98
C LYS A 275 -3.75 -1.72 35.87
N ASN A 276 -2.96 -0.76 35.40
CA ASN A 276 -2.72 0.49 36.13
C ASN A 276 -4.02 1.29 36.33
N LYS A 277 -4.88 1.38 35.31
CA LYS A 277 -6.18 2.07 35.41
C LYS A 277 -7.15 1.38 36.37
N ASN A 278 -7.16 0.04 36.40
CA ASN A 278 -7.94 -0.71 37.39
C ASN A 278 -7.46 -0.44 38.82
N ASN A 279 -6.14 -0.44 39.05
CA ASN A 279 -5.60 -0.09 40.36
C ASN A 279 -5.98 1.34 40.78
N GLN A 280 -5.97 2.30 39.83
CA GLN A 280 -6.43 3.67 40.09
C GLN A 280 -7.92 3.73 40.43
N LEU A 281 -8.77 2.96 39.74
CA LEU A 281 -10.20 2.88 40.03
C LEU A 281 -10.47 2.25 41.41
N GLU A 282 -9.71 1.23 41.79
CA GLU A 282 -9.81 0.61 43.11
C GLU A 282 -9.45 1.61 44.22
N ASP A 283 -8.35 2.35 44.05
CA ASP A 283 -7.94 3.39 45.00
C ASP A 283 -8.98 4.52 45.12
N LEU A 284 -9.50 5.02 43.98
CA LEU A 284 -10.59 6.00 43.97
C LEU A 284 -11.86 5.45 44.64
N GLY A 285 -12.15 4.17 44.46
CA GLY A 285 -13.26 3.49 45.12
C GLY A 285 -13.09 3.45 46.65
N LEU A 286 -11.87 3.23 47.15
CA LEU A 286 -11.54 3.31 48.57
C LEU A 286 -11.65 4.74 49.09
N GLN A 287 -11.09 5.72 48.37
CA GLN A 287 -11.20 7.14 48.74
C GLN A 287 -12.66 7.62 48.81
N SER A 288 -13.49 7.20 47.85
CA SER A 288 -14.93 7.51 47.85
C SER A 288 -15.64 6.92 49.07
N LYS A 289 -15.32 5.68 49.47
CA LYS A 289 -15.87 5.07 50.70
C LYS A 289 -15.48 5.83 51.95
N VAL A 290 -14.23 6.28 52.03
CA VAL A 290 -13.74 7.12 53.15
C VAL A 290 -14.50 8.44 53.19
N ALA A 291 -14.62 9.14 52.06
CA ALA A 291 -15.35 10.40 51.97
C ALA A 291 -16.84 10.25 52.38
N VAL A 292 -17.51 9.18 51.96
CA VAL A 292 -18.89 8.88 52.37
C VAL A 292 -18.99 8.64 53.88
N ALA A 293 -18.03 7.90 54.46
CA ALA A 293 -18.00 7.69 55.90
C ALA A 293 -17.73 8.98 56.69
N GLU A 294 -16.90 9.89 56.17
CA GLU A 294 -16.70 11.21 56.75
C GLU A 294 -17.94 12.10 56.66
N LEU A 295 -18.62 12.08 55.51
CA LEU A 295 -19.86 12.83 55.31
C LEU A 295 -20.95 12.38 56.29
N ALA A 296 -21.11 11.06 56.49
CA ALA A 296 -22.02 10.50 57.49
C ALA A 296 -21.66 10.94 58.93
N LYS A 297 -20.36 11.05 59.25
CA LYS A 297 -19.92 11.62 60.54
C LYS A 297 -20.27 13.11 60.67
N PHE A 298 -20.13 13.88 59.59
CA PHE A 298 -20.52 15.29 59.58
C PHE A 298 -22.02 15.48 59.74
N GLU A 299 -22.84 14.69 59.06
CA GLU A 299 -24.30 14.72 59.20
C GLU A 299 -24.72 14.39 60.64
N SER A 300 -24.12 13.36 61.25
CA SER A 300 -24.36 13.03 62.65
C SER A 300 -23.99 14.17 63.60
N ARG A 301 -22.86 14.85 63.36
CA ARG A 301 -22.49 16.05 64.14
C ARG A 301 -23.47 17.20 63.96
N LEU A 302 -23.91 17.46 62.73
CA LEU A 302 -24.91 18.48 62.41
C LEU A 302 -26.24 18.22 63.12
N ASP A 303 -26.72 16.98 63.12
CA ASP A 303 -27.94 16.61 63.84
C ASP A 303 -27.79 16.83 65.35
N THR A 304 -26.65 16.48 65.94
CA THR A 304 -26.40 16.75 67.36
C THR A 304 -26.34 18.23 67.69
N GLU A 305 -25.71 19.06 66.86
CA GLU A 305 -25.65 20.52 67.07
C GLU A 305 -27.02 21.17 66.85
N ASN A 306 -27.79 20.74 65.85
CA ASN A 306 -29.15 21.21 65.63
C ASN A 306 -30.06 20.92 66.84
N LYS A 307 -29.95 19.73 67.44
CA LYS A 307 -30.67 19.38 68.68
C LYS A 307 -30.26 20.28 69.85
N LYS A 308 -28.96 20.59 70.00
CA LYS A 308 -28.50 21.55 71.02
C LYS A 308 -29.07 22.95 70.78
N LEU A 309 -29.08 23.40 69.52
CA LEU A 309 -29.66 24.68 69.11
C LEU A 309 -31.16 24.74 69.42
N GLU A 310 -31.90 23.67 69.17
CA GLU A 310 -33.32 23.57 69.49
C GLU A 310 -33.58 23.65 71.00
N ILE A 311 -32.77 22.95 71.80
CA ILE A 311 -32.82 23.02 73.27
C ILE A 311 -32.53 24.45 73.75
N LEU A 312 -31.47 25.08 73.26
CA LEU A 312 -31.08 26.43 73.65
C LEU A 312 -32.15 27.46 73.28
N ASN A 313 -32.73 27.35 72.08
CA ASN A 313 -33.85 28.21 71.66
C ASN A 313 -35.08 28.04 72.54
N LYS A 314 -35.35 26.82 73.01
CA LYS A 314 -36.43 26.55 73.95
C LYS A 314 -36.16 27.19 75.31
N GLU A 315 -34.94 27.06 75.83
CA GLU A 315 -34.51 27.70 77.08
C GLU A 315 -34.63 29.23 77.03
N ILE A 316 -34.18 29.85 75.93
CA ILE A 316 -34.33 31.30 75.71
C ILE A 316 -35.80 31.70 75.73
N ARG A 317 -36.65 30.98 75.00
CA ARG A 317 -38.09 31.30 74.93
C ARG A 317 -38.79 31.14 76.27
N ASP A 318 -38.39 30.14 77.06
CA ASP A 318 -38.96 29.91 78.38
C ASP A 318 -38.49 31.00 79.37
N ALA A 319 -37.22 31.43 79.31
CA ALA A 319 -36.70 32.57 80.08
C ALA A 319 -37.34 33.92 79.68
N GLU A 320 -37.64 34.13 78.39
CA GLU A 320 -38.36 35.32 77.92
C GLU A 320 -39.80 35.34 78.42
N LYS A 321 -40.51 34.20 78.38
CA LYS A 321 -41.85 34.08 78.96
C LYS A 321 -41.84 34.34 80.46
N GLU A 322 -40.82 33.88 81.15
CA GLU A 322 -40.65 34.12 82.57
C GLU A 322 -40.41 35.61 82.86
N LYS A 323 -39.57 36.29 82.07
CA LYS A 323 -39.35 37.74 82.15
C LYS A 323 -40.63 38.55 81.91
N ASP A 324 -41.44 38.17 80.93
CA ASP A 324 -42.69 38.86 80.60
C ASP A 324 -43.80 38.64 81.64
N LEU A 325 -43.81 37.49 82.32
CA LEU A 325 -44.71 37.23 83.46
C LEU A 325 -44.35 38.04 84.72
N TYR A 326 -43.09 38.49 84.85
CA TYR A 326 -42.59 39.12 86.08
C TYR A 326 -42.26 40.62 85.97
N SER A 327 -42.40 41.22 84.79
CA SER A 327 -42.52 42.68 84.63
C SER A 327 -43.87 43.15 85.18
N PHE A 328 -43.98 43.29 86.51
CA PHE A 328 -45.14 43.84 87.20
C PHE A 328 -45.58 45.15 86.53
N ASN A 329 -46.83 45.15 86.03
CA ASN A 329 -47.31 46.07 85.01
C ASN A 329 -47.63 47.47 85.60
N MET A 330 -46.61 48.18 86.09
CA MET A 330 -46.71 49.54 86.65
C MET A 330 -47.22 50.56 85.62
N LYS A 331 -46.96 50.29 84.33
CA LYS A 331 -47.52 51.05 83.20
C LYS A 331 -49.04 50.97 83.16
N GLY A 332 -49.64 49.84 83.55
CA GLY A 332 -51.08 49.66 83.64
C GLY A 332 -51.71 50.49 84.76
N PHE A 333 -51.17 50.38 85.99
CA PHE A 333 -51.69 51.13 87.14
C PHE A 333 -51.56 52.65 86.97
N THR A 334 -50.44 53.12 86.41
CA THR A 334 -50.21 54.56 86.18
C THR A 334 -51.16 55.13 85.11
N LYS A 335 -51.52 54.32 84.10
CA LYS A 335 -52.47 54.71 83.06
C LYS A 335 -53.91 54.74 83.59
N GLU A 336 -54.27 53.78 84.43
CA GLU A 336 -55.58 53.72 85.07
C GLU A 336 -55.81 54.89 86.04
N ALA A 337 -54.85 55.15 86.95
CA ALA A 337 -54.92 56.28 87.88
C ALA A 337 -54.98 57.64 87.17
N ARG A 338 -54.27 57.80 86.04
CA ARG A 338 -54.33 59.02 85.22
C ARG A 338 -55.69 59.22 84.57
N THR A 339 -56.34 58.13 84.18
CA THR A 339 -57.66 58.15 83.54
C THR A 339 -58.72 58.53 84.56
N GLN A 340 -58.70 57.93 85.75
CA GLN A 340 -59.61 58.24 86.85
C GLN A 340 -59.46 59.70 87.31
N LEU A 341 -58.22 60.18 87.50
CA LEU A 341 -57.95 61.58 87.86
C LEU A 341 -58.52 62.57 86.82
N ARG A 342 -58.40 62.25 85.53
CA ARG A 342 -58.92 63.11 84.44
C ARG A 342 -60.45 63.19 84.49
N ILE A 343 -61.14 62.08 84.76
CA ILE A 343 -62.60 62.04 84.86
C ILE A 343 -63.08 62.94 86.01
N TYR A 344 -62.49 62.78 87.21
CA TYR A 344 -62.85 63.63 88.36
C TYR A 344 -62.53 65.11 88.13
N ALA A 345 -61.42 65.43 87.48
CA ALA A 345 -61.08 66.82 87.14
C ALA A 345 -62.07 67.45 86.16
N ILE A 346 -62.50 66.71 85.13
CA ILE A 346 -63.52 67.17 84.17
C ILE A 346 -64.86 67.39 84.88
N LEU A 347 -65.28 66.44 85.74
CA LEU A 347 -66.54 66.54 86.47
C LEU A 347 -66.55 67.77 87.41
N SER A 348 -65.43 68.04 88.10
CA SER A 348 -65.26 69.26 88.91
C SER A 348 -65.33 70.53 88.07
N ALA A 349 -64.70 70.56 86.89
CA ALA A 349 -64.74 71.71 86.00
C ALA A 349 -66.17 71.99 85.49
N ILE A 350 -66.94 70.95 85.18
CA ILE A 350 -68.35 71.07 84.79
C ILE A 350 -69.17 71.66 85.94
N LEU A 351 -68.97 71.18 87.17
CA LEU A 351 -69.68 71.69 88.35
C LEU A 351 -69.38 73.17 88.61
N ILE A 352 -68.12 73.59 88.46
CA ILE A 352 -67.74 75.01 88.54
C ILE A 352 -68.43 75.82 87.45
N GLY A 353 -68.50 75.29 86.22
CA GLY A 353 -69.19 75.94 85.10
C GLY A 353 -70.69 76.13 85.37
N ILE A 354 -71.37 75.09 85.88
CA ILE A 354 -72.79 75.15 86.28
C ILE A 354 -72.98 76.19 87.38
N LEU A 355 -72.11 76.18 88.40
CA LEU A 355 -72.19 77.16 89.49
C LEU A 355 -72.02 78.59 88.98
N GLY A 356 -71.04 78.80 88.09
CA GLY A 356 -70.81 80.10 87.43
C GLY A 356 -72.01 80.55 86.60
N TYR A 357 -72.67 79.64 85.89
CA TYR A 357 -73.89 79.94 85.15
C TYR A 357 -75.05 80.32 86.08
N ILE A 358 -75.25 79.59 87.19
CA ILE A 358 -76.26 79.94 88.20
C ILE A 358 -75.98 81.32 88.80
N PHE A 359 -74.72 81.64 89.12
CA PHE A 359 -74.35 82.96 89.60
C PHE A 359 -74.60 84.06 88.56
N TYR A 360 -74.32 83.80 87.28
CA TYR A 360 -74.60 84.72 86.19
C TYR A 360 -76.10 85.00 86.06
N GLU A 361 -76.94 83.96 86.08
CA GLU A 361 -78.40 84.10 86.05
C GLU A 361 -78.92 84.88 87.26
N ILE A 362 -78.42 84.61 88.47
CA ILE A 362 -78.80 85.37 89.67
C ILE A 362 -78.41 86.84 89.52
N TYR A 363 -77.22 87.13 88.98
CA TYR A 363 -76.74 88.49 88.77
C TYR A 363 -77.55 89.22 87.70
N ASP A 364 -77.85 88.59 86.57
CA ASP A 364 -78.66 89.18 85.50
C ASP A 364 -80.09 89.45 85.96
N ASN A 365 -80.69 88.49 86.69
CA ASN A 365 -81.99 88.69 87.33
C ASN A 365 -81.97 89.82 88.38
N ALA A 366 -80.88 89.98 89.13
CA ALA A 366 -80.72 91.08 90.08
C ALA A 366 -80.56 92.44 89.36
N LYS A 367 -79.87 92.48 88.22
CA LYS A 367 -79.75 93.67 87.38
C LYS A 367 -81.09 94.05 86.74
N GLY A 368 -81.81 93.08 86.18
CA GLY A 368 -83.17 93.31 85.67
C GLY A 368 -84.13 93.80 86.75
N PHE A 369 -83.90 93.42 88.01
CA PHE A 369 -84.63 93.98 89.14
C PHE A 369 -84.27 95.46 89.41
N LEU A 370 -82.99 95.81 89.39
CA LEU A 370 -82.53 97.22 89.49
C LEU A 370 -83.19 98.10 88.44
N ASP A 371 -83.37 97.61 87.21
CA ASP A 371 -84.04 98.33 86.12
C ASP A 371 -85.56 98.50 86.34
N LEU A 372 -86.19 97.65 87.16
CA LEU A 372 -87.62 97.70 87.49
C LEU A 372 -87.93 98.61 88.70
N ILE A 373 -86.93 98.92 89.53
CA ILE A 373 -87.10 99.77 90.73
C ILE A 373 -87.68 101.17 90.39
N PRO A 374 -87.24 101.89 89.34
CA PRO A 374 -87.81 103.19 88.98
C PRO A 374 -89.29 103.10 88.58
N THR A 375 -89.68 102.02 87.91
CA THR A 375 -91.04 101.79 87.42
C THR A 375 -92.01 101.47 88.56
N ILE A 376 -91.51 100.87 89.64
CA ILE A 376 -92.30 100.50 90.82
C ILE A 376 -92.35 101.65 91.83
N ALA A 377 -91.32 102.51 91.92
CA ALA A 377 -91.30 103.66 92.83
C ALA A 377 -92.48 104.64 92.63
N GLY A 378 -93.14 104.63 91.46
CA GLY A 378 -94.35 105.41 91.20
C GLY A 378 -95.66 104.81 91.74
N LYS A 379 -95.64 103.56 92.24
CA LYS A 379 -96.81 102.85 92.78
C LYS A 379 -96.46 102.44 94.21
N SER A 380 -97.30 102.76 95.20
CA SER A 380 -97.03 102.52 96.64
C SER A 380 -97.07 101.03 97.03
N VAL A 381 -96.29 100.20 96.35
CA VAL A 381 -96.11 98.79 96.67
C VAL A 381 -94.95 98.71 97.66
N SER A 382 -95.21 98.11 98.82
CA SER A 382 -94.22 98.00 99.90
C SER A 382 -93.07 97.10 99.47
N MET A 383 -91.81 97.55 99.62
CA MET A 383 -90.61 96.78 99.24
C MET A 383 -90.55 95.41 99.92
N LEU A 384 -91.14 95.30 101.12
CA LEU A 384 -91.14 94.09 101.92
C LEU A 384 -91.98 92.98 101.28
N ASP A 385 -93.11 93.30 100.64
CA ASP A 385 -93.96 92.32 99.95
C ASP A 385 -93.27 91.74 98.72
N ILE A 386 -92.52 92.59 98.00
CA ILE A 386 -91.72 92.18 96.84
C ILE A 386 -90.59 91.23 97.27
N LEU A 387 -89.95 91.52 98.41
CA LEU A 387 -88.87 90.70 98.95
C LEU A 387 -89.41 89.36 99.49
N LEU A 388 -90.56 89.38 100.18
CA LEU A 388 -91.21 88.17 100.70
C LEU A 388 -91.67 87.24 99.58
N SER A 389 -92.22 87.80 98.48
CA SER A 389 -92.65 87.03 97.31
C SER A 389 -91.50 86.29 96.61
N ARG A 390 -90.24 86.73 96.77
CA ARG A 390 -89.07 86.15 96.12
C ARG A 390 -88.17 85.34 97.05
N LEU A 391 -88.44 85.38 98.37
CA LEU A 391 -87.71 84.62 99.36
C LEU A 391 -87.64 83.11 99.06
N PRO A 392 -88.71 82.43 98.59
CA PRO A 392 -88.65 81.01 98.21
C PRO A 392 -87.62 80.73 97.11
N MET A 393 -87.49 81.63 96.13
CA MET A 393 -86.55 81.50 95.02
C MET A 393 -85.09 81.69 95.49
N ILE A 394 -84.86 82.63 96.41
CA ILE A 394 -83.53 82.86 97.02
C ILE A 394 -83.14 81.64 97.85
N THR A 395 -84.04 81.09 98.67
CA THR A 395 -83.77 79.90 99.48
C THR A 395 -83.50 78.66 98.63
N ALA A 396 -84.22 78.49 97.52
CA ALA A 396 -83.96 77.40 96.58
C ALA A 396 -82.56 77.55 95.94
N SER A 397 -82.19 78.77 95.55
CA SER A 397 -80.90 79.06 94.93
C SER A 397 -79.74 78.85 95.90
N THR A 398 -79.87 79.29 97.15
CA THR A 398 -78.83 79.07 98.18
C THR A 398 -78.68 77.60 98.54
N LEU A 399 -79.77 76.83 98.58
CA LEU A 399 -79.72 75.38 98.79
C LEU A 399 -79.02 74.66 97.63
N ILE A 400 -79.30 75.05 96.39
CA ILE A 400 -78.63 74.52 95.20
C ILE A 400 -77.13 74.85 95.22
N ILE A 401 -76.77 76.09 95.52
CA ILE A 401 -75.35 76.51 95.65
C ILE A 401 -74.67 75.72 96.77
N GLY A 402 -75.32 75.54 97.91
CA GLY A 402 -74.80 74.74 99.03
C GLY A 402 -74.57 73.28 98.65
N ALA A 403 -75.53 72.65 97.97
CA ALA A 403 -75.42 71.28 97.51
C ALA A 403 -74.27 71.10 96.51
N PHE A 404 -74.14 71.99 95.53
CA PHE A 404 -73.04 71.96 94.57
C PHE A 404 -71.67 72.24 95.21
N SER A 405 -71.61 73.14 96.19
CA SER A 405 -70.37 73.41 96.93
C SER A 405 -69.91 72.21 97.75
N ALA A 406 -70.84 71.50 98.40
CA ALA A 406 -70.52 70.27 99.14
C ALA A 406 -70.02 69.16 98.21
N LEU A 407 -70.66 69.01 97.04
CA LEU A 407 -70.24 68.06 96.02
C LEU A 407 -68.83 68.38 95.49
N LEU A 408 -68.54 69.65 95.19
CA LEU A 408 -67.22 70.09 94.75
C LEU A 408 -66.14 69.82 95.81
N TYR A 409 -66.43 70.11 97.09
CA TYR A 409 -65.52 69.80 98.19
C TYR A 409 -65.19 68.30 98.28
N PHE A 410 -66.20 67.43 98.11
CA PHE A 410 -66.00 65.98 98.06
C PHE A 410 -65.09 65.56 96.90
N LEU A 411 -65.33 66.08 95.70
CA LEU A 411 -64.52 65.79 94.52
C LEU A 411 -63.06 66.24 94.67
N VAL A 412 -62.83 67.44 95.19
CA VAL A 412 -61.46 67.95 95.42
C VAL A 412 -60.73 67.09 96.44
N ASN A 413 -61.38 66.71 97.55
CA ASN A 413 -60.77 65.82 98.53
C ASN A 413 -60.44 64.44 97.95
N HIS A 414 -61.31 63.91 97.09
CA HIS A 414 -61.06 62.62 96.43
C HIS A 414 -59.89 62.70 95.44
N ILE A 415 -59.77 63.81 94.69
CA ILE A 415 -58.62 64.09 93.81
C ILE A 415 -57.31 64.14 94.62
N ILE A 416 -57.32 64.80 95.79
CA ILE A 416 -56.16 64.88 96.67
C ILE A 416 -55.79 63.48 97.22
N ALA A 417 -56.77 62.68 97.63
CA ALA A 417 -56.55 61.32 98.12
C ALA A 417 -55.90 60.43 97.04
N LEU A 418 -56.46 60.41 95.83
CA LEU A 418 -55.90 59.63 94.71
C LEU A 418 -54.48 60.05 94.33
N ASN A 419 -54.18 61.36 94.38
CA ASN A 419 -52.82 61.84 94.12
C ASN A 419 -51.83 61.43 95.22
N LYS A 420 -52.26 61.39 96.49
CA LYS A 420 -51.43 60.88 97.59
C LYS A 420 -51.13 59.39 97.41
N GLU A 421 -52.14 58.58 97.10
CA GLU A 421 -51.98 57.15 96.83
C GLU A 421 -51.02 56.90 95.66
N LYS A 422 -51.14 57.67 94.57
CA LYS A 422 -50.22 57.60 93.43
C LYS A 422 -48.77 57.92 93.83
N MET A 423 -48.57 58.95 94.65
CA MET A 423 -47.23 59.32 95.12
C MET A 423 -46.63 58.25 96.04
N LEU A 424 -47.45 57.66 96.91
CA LEU A 424 -47.05 56.55 97.78
C LEU A 424 -46.63 55.34 96.96
N MET A 425 -47.42 54.95 95.96
CA MET A 425 -47.09 53.84 95.07
C MET A 425 -45.78 54.09 94.28
N LEU A 426 -45.57 55.33 93.82
CA LEU A 426 -44.31 55.72 93.16
C LEU A 426 -43.12 55.65 94.11
N LYS A 427 -43.29 56.10 95.37
CA LYS A 427 -42.25 55.98 96.40
C LYS A 427 -41.94 54.51 96.71
N ALA A 428 -42.96 53.67 96.85
CA ALA A 428 -42.81 52.23 97.05
C ALA A 428 -42.02 51.61 95.90
N HIS A 429 -42.36 51.95 94.65
CA HIS A 429 -41.65 51.47 93.47
C HIS A 429 -40.18 51.88 93.46
N ILE A 430 -39.87 53.17 93.68
CA ILE A 430 -38.49 53.66 93.70
C ILE A 430 -37.69 52.97 94.82
N LEU A 431 -38.28 52.82 96.01
CA LEU A 431 -37.64 52.10 97.11
C LEU A 431 -37.36 50.64 96.73
N THR A 432 -38.33 49.94 96.13
CA THR A 432 -38.12 48.57 95.65
C THR A 432 -37.10 48.47 94.52
N GLU A 433 -36.99 49.47 93.64
CA GLU A 433 -35.98 49.52 92.56
C GLU A 433 -34.59 49.71 93.16
N GLN A 434 -34.44 50.65 94.09
CA GLN A 434 -33.17 50.96 94.77
C GLN A 434 -32.69 49.78 95.62
N LEU A 435 -33.59 49.13 96.35
CA LEU A 435 -33.26 47.92 97.11
C LEU A 435 -32.91 46.75 96.19
N SER A 436 -33.69 46.51 95.14
CA SER A 436 -33.39 45.47 94.15
C SER A 436 -32.04 45.69 93.44
N GLY A 437 -31.68 46.95 93.16
CA GLY A 437 -30.39 47.32 92.57
C GLY A 437 -29.23 47.12 93.55
N SER A 438 -29.40 47.50 94.82
CA SER A 438 -28.38 47.27 95.86
C SER A 438 -28.18 45.79 96.20
N LEU A 439 -29.21 44.96 96.05
CA LEU A 439 -29.16 43.53 96.29
C LEU A 439 -28.44 42.78 95.17
N GLU A 440 -28.53 43.27 93.93
CA GLU A 440 -27.84 42.71 92.76
C GLU A 440 -26.31 42.76 92.92
N GLU A 441 -25.80 43.81 93.56
CA GLU A 441 -24.38 43.98 93.87
C GLU A 441 -23.88 43.03 94.99
N HIS A 442 -24.78 42.55 95.86
CA HIS A 442 -24.45 41.58 96.93
C HIS A 442 -24.77 40.12 96.56
N CYS A 443 -25.68 39.86 95.61
CA CYS A 443 -26.10 38.50 95.22
C CYS A 443 -25.13 37.81 94.25
N GLU A 444 -24.26 38.53 93.53
CA GLU A 444 -23.21 37.93 92.69
C GLU A 444 -22.26 37.01 93.48
N GLN A 445 -22.13 37.21 94.79
CA GLN A 445 -21.25 36.40 95.65
C GLN A 445 -21.90 35.11 96.18
N ALA A 446 -23.22 34.92 96.07
CA ALA A 446 -23.93 33.87 96.81
C ALA A 446 -24.48 32.69 95.97
N LYS A 447 -24.36 32.69 94.63
CA LYS A 447 -24.91 31.63 93.73
C LYS A 447 -26.36 31.22 94.05
N LEU A 448 -27.19 32.16 94.51
CA LEU A 448 -28.63 31.94 94.65
C LEU A 448 -29.36 32.54 93.45
N ASP A 449 -30.49 31.94 93.08
CA ASP A 449 -31.31 32.34 91.93
C ASP A 449 -31.84 33.78 92.14
N PRO A 450 -31.24 34.79 91.49
CA PRO A 450 -31.39 36.20 91.89
C PRO A 450 -32.77 36.77 91.58
N ILE A 451 -33.58 36.06 90.81
CA ILE A 451 -34.88 36.51 90.31
C ILE A 451 -35.99 36.27 91.35
N LEU A 452 -35.99 35.11 92.01
CA LEU A 452 -36.98 34.76 93.04
C LEU A 452 -36.83 35.62 94.30
N LEU A 453 -35.59 35.87 94.73
CA LEU A 453 -35.31 36.71 95.91
C LEU A 453 -35.73 38.17 95.67
N LYS A 454 -35.49 38.70 94.47
CA LYS A 454 -35.96 40.03 94.06
C LYS A 454 -37.50 40.12 94.10
N LYS A 455 -38.21 39.05 93.72
CA LYS A 455 -39.67 39.01 93.72
C LYS A 455 -40.25 39.06 95.13
N ASP A 456 -39.76 38.22 96.04
CA ASP A 456 -40.32 38.13 97.40
C ASP A 456 -40.07 39.43 98.18
N ILE A 457 -38.91 40.05 98.01
CA ILE A 457 -38.58 41.33 98.64
C ILE A 457 -39.43 42.47 98.07
N LYS A 458 -39.65 42.52 96.74
CA LYS A 458 -40.50 43.56 96.13
C LYS A 458 -41.95 43.45 96.60
N ILE A 459 -42.49 42.23 96.65
CA ILE A 459 -43.88 41.99 97.08
C ILE A 459 -44.05 42.28 98.57
N GLU A 460 -43.14 41.79 99.42
CA GLU A 460 -43.21 42.00 100.86
C GLU A 460 -43.06 43.48 101.24
N MET A 461 -42.18 44.22 100.56
CA MET A 461 -41.99 45.64 100.83
C MET A 461 -43.19 46.49 100.39
N ILE A 462 -43.82 46.15 99.25
CA ILE A 462 -45.06 46.78 98.81
C ILE A 462 -46.18 46.48 99.82
N MET A 463 -46.35 45.22 100.25
CA MET A 463 -47.36 44.85 101.24
C MET A 463 -47.18 45.60 102.57
N ARG A 464 -45.95 45.68 103.10
CA ARG A 464 -45.67 46.38 104.37
C ARG A 464 -45.84 47.89 104.28
N LEU A 465 -45.56 48.51 103.13
CA LEU A 465 -45.84 49.94 102.93
C LEU A 465 -47.35 50.22 102.90
N PHE A 466 -48.14 49.34 102.29
CA PHE A 466 -49.60 49.47 102.29
C PHE A 466 -50.24 49.14 103.65
N ASP A 467 -49.69 48.18 104.41
CA ASP A 467 -50.17 47.82 105.75
C ASP A 467 -49.81 48.88 106.81
N LYS A 468 -48.67 49.57 106.67
CA LYS A 468 -48.25 50.64 107.58
C LYS A 468 -49.07 51.94 107.41
N GLU A 469 -49.63 52.22 106.24
CA GLU A 469 -50.51 53.38 106.05
C GLU A 469 -51.96 53.13 106.54
N ARG A 470 -52.37 51.85 106.69
CA ARG A 470 -53.66 51.49 107.32
C ARG A 470 -53.63 51.58 108.85
N ASN A 471 -52.44 51.59 109.43
CA ASN A 471 -52.25 51.76 110.87
C ASN A 471 -51.22 52.87 111.11
N ILE A 472 -51.75 54.05 111.47
CA ILE A 472 -51.20 55.02 112.42
C ILE A 472 -51.07 56.44 111.84
N ASP A 473 -51.89 57.31 112.43
CA ASP A 473 -51.63 58.73 112.66
C ASP A 473 -50.27 58.86 113.36
N THR A 474 -49.17 58.97 112.61
CA THR A 474 -47.90 59.66 112.96
C THR A 474 -46.82 59.39 111.92
N GLY A 475 -46.10 60.46 111.57
CA GLY A 475 -45.18 60.53 110.44
C GLY A 475 -43.91 59.66 110.51
N PRO A 476 -43.06 59.75 109.47
CA PRO A 476 -42.05 58.75 109.18
C PRO A 476 -40.83 58.95 110.08
N LYS A 477 -40.68 58.07 111.06
CA LYS A 477 -39.36 57.66 111.54
C LYS A 477 -39.11 56.24 111.08
N LEU A 478 -38.04 56.06 110.32
CA LEU A 478 -37.49 54.77 109.94
C LEU A 478 -37.21 54.03 111.25
N ASP A 479 -38.03 53.04 111.58
CA ASP A 479 -37.95 52.35 112.86
C ASP A 479 -36.67 51.51 112.88
N LYS A 480 -35.87 51.66 113.95
CA LYS A 480 -34.60 50.94 114.17
C LYS A 480 -34.79 49.42 114.06
N ASN A 481 -36.00 48.96 114.37
CA ASN A 481 -36.44 47.57 114.25
C ASN A 481 -36.38 47.02 112.81
N VAL A 482 -36.60 47.82 111.77
CA VAL A 482 -36.57 47.35 110.37
C VAL A 482 -35.14 47.08 109.93
N ILE A 483 -34.21 47.95 110.33
CA ILE A 483 -32.78 47.73 110.07
C ILE A 483 -32.31 46.50 110.85
N GLU A 484 -32.68 46.37 112.12
CA GLU A 484 -32.28 45.24 112.97
C GLU A 484 -32.83 43.89 112.49
N MET A 485 -34.04 43.86 111.93
CA MET A 485 -34.64 42.65 111.36
C MET A 485 -33.98 42.24 110.03
N ILE A 486 -33.55 43.21 109.20
CA ILE A 486 -32.78 42.96 107.97
C ILE A 486 -31.39 42.42 108.33
N THR A 487 -30.72 42.99 109.35
CA THR A 487 -29.42 42.45 109.81
C THR A 487 -29.55 41.02 110.34
N LYS A 488 -30.65 40.71 111.04
CA LYS A 488 -30.93 39.36 111.57
C LYS A 488 -31.22 38.34 110.47
N ALA A 489 -32.03 38.69 109.47
CA ALA A 489 -32.33 37.82 108.34
C ALA A 489 -31.08 37.54 107.48
N VAL A 490 -30.21 38.54 107.33
CA VAL A 490 -28.91 38.39 106.65
C VAL A 490 -27.94 37.51 107.47
N GLU A 491 -27.94 37.59 108.80
CA GLU A 491 -27.14 36.71 109.66
C GLU A 491 -27.65 35.25 109.68
N GLU A 492 -28.97 35.04 109.66
CA GLU A 492 -29.57 33.69 109.58
C GLU A 492 -29.29 33.02 108.24
N ALA A 493 -29.38 33.76 107.13
CA ALA A 493 -28.99 33.25 105.80
C ALA A 493 -27.49 32.92 105.71
N LYS A 494 -26.64 33.61 106.48
CA LYS A 494 -25.20 33.30 106.57
C LYS A 494 -24.91 32.02 107.35
N LYS A 495 -25.80 31.63 108.28
CA LYS A 495 -25.69 30.39 109.06
C LYS A 495 -26.19 29.15 108.31
N SER A 496 -27.09 29.29 107.33
CA SER A 496 -27.59 28.17 106.52
C SER A 496 -26.68 27.76 105.37
N VAL A 497 -25.54 28.45 105.17
CA VAL A 497 -24.58 28.23 104.07
C VAL A 497 -23.21 27.68 104.58
N LYS A 498 -23.06 27.47 105.88
CA LYS A 498 -22.02 26.61 106.47
C LYS A 498 -22.63 25.28 106.88
#